data_AF-A0A0F8YFA4-F1
#
_entry.id   AF-A0A0F8YFA4-F1
#
_cell.length_a   1.000
_cell.length_b   1.000
_cell.length_c   1.000
_cell.angle_alpha   90.00
_cell.angle_beta   90.00
_cell.angle_gamma   90.00
#
_symmetry.space_group_name_H-M   'P 1'
#
loop_
_entity.id
_entity.type
_entity.pdbx_description
1 polymer ?
#
loop_
_entity_poly.entity_id
_entity_poly.type
_entity_poly.pdbx_seq_one_letter_code
_entity_poly.pdbx_strand_id
1 'polypeptide(L)'
;MRIRVVSAALVGAFSMTAIATLGWWSKEPVPQSIAEATQWAPAAVLEPRLADSVMTVPKTTQVGGARKILNVTLLQPDVTETALPVIEPPLVTWTRQIASGETLDAVLANAGIAAPARAEIALALGVEYDLRRLRPGHEITVISNADGSPKRVELAIDDGVRIETVFGEELLTRVLEPDPEVVIFASEAVVESSISAALDKAKIPARFAVDLAQMLGGTINFRRELSGGERMRLLWR
;
A
#
# COMPACT_ATOMS: atom_id res chain seq x y z
N MET A 1 20.49 -43.80 -58.14
CA MET A 1 19.07 -43.82 -57.76
C MET A 1 18.78 -42.53 -56.99
N ARG A 2 18.65 -41.37 -57.68
CA ARG A 2 17.43 -40.70 -58.17
C ARG A 2 16.36 -40.40 -57.09
N ILE A 3 16.11 -39.08 -56.90
CA ILE A 3 14.82 -38.38 -56.62
C ILE A 3 14.43 -38.35 -55.12
N ARG A 4 14.00 -37.24 -54.47
CA ARG A 4 13.68 -35.84 -54.79
C ARG A 4 13.77 -35.02 -53.49
N VAL A 5 14.26 -33.79 -53.56
CA VAL A 5 14.09 -32.74 -52.53
C VAL A 5 12.87 -31.92 -52.91
N VAL A 6 11.94 -31.71 -51.97
CA VAL A 6 10.83 -30.76 -52.12
C VAL A 6 11.09 -29.60 -51.19
N SER A 7 11.44 -28.47 -51.79
CA SER A 7 11.52 -27.16 -51.16
C SER A 7 10.12 -26.54 -51.20
N ALA A 8 9.60 -26.13 -50.05
CA ALA A 8 8.43 -25.25 -49.98
C ALA A 8 8.89 -23.89 -49.46
N ALA A 9 9.06 -22.95 -50.40
CA ALA A 9 9.22 -21.53 -50.13
C ALA A 9 7.82 -20.91 -50.00
N LEU A 10 7.58 -20.15 -48.94
CA LEU A 10 6.40 -19.28 -48.85
C LEU A 10 6.89 -17.84 -48.76
N VAL A 11 6.79 -17.18 -49.91
CA VAL A 11 6.94 -15.74 -50.13
C VAL A 11 5.56 -15.12 -49.92
N GLY A 12 5.47 -14.08 -49.09
CA GLY A 12 4.28 -13.24 -48.94
C GLY A 12 4.66 -12.01 -48.11
N ALA A 13 5.25 -11.00 -48.73
CA ALA A 13 4.56 -9.82 -49.28
C ALA A 13 4.36 -8.72 -48.22
N PHE A 14 5.33 -7.80 -48.19
CA PHE A 14 5.19 -6.48 -47.58
C PHE A 14 4.07 -5.72 -48.30
N SER A 15 3.06 -5.25 -47.56
CA SER A 15 2.15 -4.21 -48.04
C SER A 15 2.35 -2.96 -47.20
N MET A 16 2.88 -1.94 -47.86
CA MET A 16 3.15 -0.60 -47.35
C MET A 16 2.13 0.32 -48.02
N THR A 17 1.15 0.82 -47.26
CA THR A 17 0.25 1.98 -47.52
C THR A 17 -0.89 1.88 -46.50
N ALA A 18 -1.40 2.93 -45.83
CA ALA A 18 -1.26 4.36 -45.98
C ALA A 18 -1.50 5.04 -44.61
N ILE A 19 -0.83 6.16 -44.40
CA ILE A 19 -1.16 7.11 -43.33
C ILE A 19 -2.43 7.85 -43.78
N ALA A 20 -3.51 7.69 -43.04
CA ALA A 20 -4.68 8.56 -43.09
C ALA A 20 -5.08 8.92 -41.64
N THR A 21 -5.30 10.21 -41.44
CA THR A 21 -5.41 10.90 -40.16
C THR A 21 -6.84 10.92 -39.61
N LEU A 22 -6.91 11.29 -38.31
CA LEU A 22 -8.01 11.97 -37.60
C LEU A 22 -9.19 11.13 -37.06
N GLY A 23 -9.25 11.11 -35.73
CA GLY A 23 -10.31 11.84 -35.04
C GLY A 23 -11.59 11.07 -34.76
N TRP A 24 -11.57 10.19 -33.77
CA TRP A 24 -12.79 9.84 -33.03
C TRP A 24 -12.45 9.27 -31.66
N TRP A 25 -12.04 10.13 -30.73
CA TRP A 25 -12.16 9.76 -29.31
C TRP A 25 -13.64 9.79 -28.96
N SER A 26 -14.19 8.60 -28.77
CA SER A 26 -15.45 8.40 -28.09
C SER A 26 -15.36 9.08 -26.72
N LYS A 27 -16.09 10.19 -26.55
CA LYS A 27 -16.39 10.71 -25.22
C LYS A 27 -17.15 9.62 -24.49
N GLU A 28 -16.49 8.93 -23.56
CA GLU A 28 -17.15 8.22 -22.49
C GLU A 28 -18.22 9.18 -21.89
N PRO A 29 -19.49 8.78 -21.76
CA PRO A 29 -20.46 9.63 -21.09
C PRO A 29 -19.98 9.82 -19.64
N VAL A 30 -19.80 11.09 -19.28
CA VAL A 30 -19.42 11.49 -17.93
C VAL A 30 -20.37 10.80 -16.92
N PRO A 31 -19.84 10.06 -15.93
CA PRO A 31 -20.68 9.38 -14.96
C PRO A 31 -21.59 10.40 -14.25
N GLN A 32 -22.87 10.03 -14.07
CA GLN A 32 -23.92 10.94 -13.58
C GLN A 32 -23.58 11.58 -12.22
N SER A 33 -22.72 10.93 -11.42
CA SER A 33 -22.19 11.48 -10.17
C SER A 33 -21.42 12.79 -10.32
N ILE A 34 -20.72 12.99 -11.45
CA ILE A 34 -20.00 14.25 -11.74
C ILE A 34 -20.98 15.31 -12.28
N ALA A 35 -22.02 14.89 -13.00
CA ALA A 35 -23.06 15.80 -13.49
C ALA A 35 -23.95 16.36 -12.37
N GLU A 36 -24.19 15.58 -11.30
CA GLU A 36 -24.91 16.04 -10.10
C GLU A 36 -24.05 16.96 -9.22
N ALA A 37 -22.75 16.68 -9.08
CA ALA A 37 -21.84 17.53 -8.30
C ALA A 37 -21.72 18.97 -8.86
N THR A 38 -21.96 19.15 -10.15
CA THR A 38 -21.92 20.48 -10.80
C THR A 38 -23.21 21.29 -10.57
N GLN A 39 -24.28 20.67 -10.05
CA GLN A 39 -25.58 21.31 -9.80
C GLN A 39 -25.72 21.88 -8.38
N TRP A 40 -24.72 21.65 -7.53
CA TRP A 40 -24.72 22.21 -6.19
C TRP A 40 -24.43 23.71 -6.23
N ALA A 41 -25.45 24.52 -5.96
CA ALA A 41 -25.31 25.94 -5.66
C ALA A 41 -25.49 26.15 -4.15
N PRO A 42 -24.63 26.92 -3.47
CA PRO A 42 -24.85 27.26 -2.07
C PRO A 42 -26.15 28.07 -1.96
N ALA A 43 -26.97 27.76 -0.94
CA ALA A 43 -28.15 28.54 -0.64
C ALA A 43 -27.73 30.01 -0.43
N ALA A 44 -28.38 30.94 -1.13
CA ALA A 44 -28.09 32.36 -0.99
C ALA A 44 -28.30 32.77 0.47
N VAL A 45 -27.23 33.30 1.09
CA VAL A 45 -27.29 33.86 2.44
C VAL A 45 -28.26 35.04 2.40
N LEU A 46 -29.38 34.93 3.10
CA LEU A 46 -30.27 36.07 3.34
C LEU A 46 -29.51 37.10 4.17
N GLU A 47 -29.28 38.29 3.61
CA GLU A 47 -28.70 39.39 4.38
C GLU A 47 -29.58 39.69 5.60
N PRO A 48 -29.00 39.85 6.80
CA PRO A 48 -29.76 40.20 7.98
C PRO A 48 -30.36 41.60 7.79
N ARG A 49 -31.68 41.69 7.58
CA ARG A 49 -32.39 42.95 7.71
C ARG A 49 -32.39 43.35 9.18
N LEU A 50 -31.62 44.37 9.51
CA LEU A 50 -31.82 45.14 10.74
C LEU A 50 -33.20 45.78 10.62
N ALA A 51 -34.19 45.22 11.32
CA ALA A 51 -35.47 45.88 11.50
C ALA A 51 -35.24 47.11 12.37
N ASP A 52 -35.56 48.30 11.84
CA ASP A 52 -35.57 49.56 12.58
C ASP A 52 -36.50 49.44 13.78
N SER A 53 -35.93 49.05 14.91
CA SER A 53 -36.66 48.95 16.17
C SER A 53 -36.61 50.31 16.83
N VAL A 54 -37.71 51.08 16.68
CA VAL A 54 -37.91 52.33 17.41
C VAL A 54 -37.80 52.04 18.91
N MET A 55 -36.74 52.56 19.52
CA MET A 55 -36.47 52.39 20.94
C MET A 55 -37.35 53.36 21.73
N THR A 56 -38.57 52.94 22.07
CA THR A 56 -39.36 53.62 23.10
C THR A 56 -38.87 53.19 24.48
N VAL A 57 -38.19 54.11 25.16
CA VAL A 57 -37.83 53.97 26.59
C VAL A 57 -39.12 53.87 27.42
N PRO A 58 -39.36 52.77 28.17
CA PRO A 58 -40.54 52.69 29.02
C PRO A 58 -40.36 53.61 30.23
N LYS A 59 -41.34 54.50 30.42
CA LYS A 59 -41.49 55.32 31.63
C LYS A 59 -41.67 54.40 32.83
N THR A 60 -40.83 54.58 33.86
CA THR A 60 -40.89 53.79 35.09
C THR A 60 -42.18 54.07 35.84
N THR A 61 -43.09 53.08 35.86
CA THR A 61 -44.23 53.06 36.78
C THR A 61 -43.93 52.01 37.85
N GLN A 62 -43.64 52.46 39.07
CA GLN A 62 -43.59 51.55 40.21
C GLN A 62 -44.99 51.01 40.48
N VAL A 63 -45.14 49.69 40.46
CA VAL A 63 -46.33 49.01 40.95
C VAL A 63 -45.89 48.07 42.06
N GLY A 64 -46.12 48.53 43.30
CA GLY A 64 -46.12 47.68 44.48
C GLY A 64 -47.28 46.69 44.40
N GLY A 65 -46.96 45.41 44.44
CA GLY A 65 -47.91 44.32 44.46
C GLY A 65 -47.14 43.01 44.45
N ALA A 66 -47.23 42.26 45.53
CA ALA A 66 -46.55 40.99 45.70
C ALA A 66 -46.86 40.05 44.52
N ARG A 67 -45.87 39.84 43.64
CA ARG A 67 -45.96 38.84 42.59
C ARG A 67 -45.99 37.47 43.26
N LYS A 68 -47.14 36.81 43.21
CA LYS A 68 -47.24 35.37 43.45
C LYS A 68 -46.39 34.71 42.37
N ILE A 69 -45.23 34.19 42.76
CA ILE A 69 -44.32 33.49 41.87
C ILE A 69 -45.08 32.25 41.38
N LEU A 70 -45.41 32.20 40.09
CA LEU A 70 -45.86 30.98 39.47
C LEU A 70 -44.64 30.06 39.44
N ASN A 71 -44.70 28.93 40.16
CA ASN A 71 -43.72 27.87 40.00
C ASN A 71 -43.87 27.33 38.58
N VAL A 72 -43.05 27.84 37.66
CA VAL A 72 -42.87 27.24 36.35
C VAL A 72 -42.04 25.98 36.60
N THR A 73 -42.64 24.81 36.41
CA THR A 73 -41.88 23.56 36.34
C THR A 73 -40.87 23.70 35.20
N LEU A 74 -39.59 23.77 35.52
CA LEU A 74 -38.51 23.66 34.53
C LEU A 74 -38.67 22.31 33.84
N LEU A 75 -39.02 22.33 32.56
CA LEU A 75 -38.84 21.17 31.69
C LEU A 75 -37.34 20.85 31.73
N GLN A 76 -36.99 19.74 32.37
CA GLN A 76 -35.64 19.21 32.31
C GLN A 76 -35.36 18.86 30.84
N PRO A 77 -34.28 19.37 30.23
CA PRO A 77 -33.89 18.88 28.92
C PRO A 77 -33.61 17.39 29.08
N ASP A 78 -34.29 16.57 28.27
CA ASP A 78 -33.87 15.19 28.05
C ASP A 78 -32.48 15.29 27.41
N VAL A 79 -31.44 15.14 28.24
CA VAL A 79 -30.06 15.07 27.76
C VAL A 79 -29.94 13.72 27.07
N THR A 80 -30.36 13.67 25.82
CA THR A 80 -29.94 12.61 24.93
C THR A 80 -28.45 12.85 24.73
N GLU A 81 -27.63 12.12 25.47
CA GLU A 81 -26.17 12.11 25.39
C GLU A 81 -25.78 11.71 23.97
N THR A 82 -25.73 12.71 23.10
CA THR A 82 -25.15 12.55 21.77
C THR A 82 -23.67 12.43 22.02
N ALA A 83 -23.17 11.19 22.06
CA ALA A 83 -21.75 10.91 22.20
C ALA A 83 -20.99 11.80 21.22
N LEU A 84 -20.14 12.68 21.75
CA LEU A 84 -19.27 13.51 20.94
C LEU A 84 -18.43 12.58 20.04
N PRO A 85 -18.20 12.92 18.77
CA PRO A 85 -17.29 12.14 17.95
C PRO A 85 -15.91 12.12 18.62
N VAL A 86 -15.39 10.91 18.90
CA VAL A 86 -14.03 10.73 19.39
C VAL A 86 -13.09 11.19 18.28
N ILE A 87 -12.50 12.37 18.43
CA ILE A 87 -11.44 12.86 17.55
C ILE A 87 -10.15 12.15 17.97
N GLU A 88 -9.69 11.18 17.17
CA GLU A 88 -8.39 10.57 17.41
C GLU A 88 -7.29 11.65 17.33
N PRO A 89 -6.36 11.69 18.31
CA PRO A 89 -5.29 12.67 18.30
C PRO A 89 -4.42 12.49 17.04
N PRO A 90 -3.88 13.58 16.47
CA PRO A 90 -3.05 13.51 15.27
C PRO A 90 -1.81 12.64 15.53
N LEU A 91 -1.56 11.69 14.65
CA LEU A 91 -0.39 10.82 14.68
C LEU A 91 0.70 11.40 13.78
N VAL A 92 1.95 11.31 14.23
CA VAL A 92 3.12 11.69 13.47
C VAL A 92 3.79 10.41 12.96
N THR A 93 3.89 10.26 11.64
CA THR A 93 4.60 9.14 11.02
C THR A 93 5.99 9.58 10.59
N TRP A 94 7.00 8.82 11.01
CA TRP A 94 8.38 8.96 10.59
C TRP A 94 8.90 7.65 10.05
N THR A 95 9.60 7.69 8.92
CA THR A 95 10.13 6.49 8.26
C THR A 95 11.56 6.71 7.81
N ARG A 96 12.43 5.72 8.01
CA ARG A 96 13.81 5.75 7.52
C ARG A 96 14.40 4.36 7.34
N GLN A 97 15.22 4.22 6.31
CA GLN A 97 16.11 3.08 6.14
C GLN A 97 17.33 3.15 7.06
N ILE A 98 17.75 1.99 7.56
CA ILE A 98 18.96 1.83 8.36
C ILE A 98 20.17 1.87 7.43
N ALA A 99 21.10 2.79 7.69
CA ALA A 99 22.34 2.90 6.93
C ALA A 99 23.39 1.86 7.35
N SER A 100 24.47 1.74 6.58
CA SER A 100 25.55 0.81 6.91
C SER A 100 26.26 1.18 8.21
N GLY A 101 26.33 0.21 9.14
CA GLY A 101 26.92 0.38 10.47
C GLY A 101 26.07 1.18 11.45
N GLU A 102 24.86 1.60 11.07
CA GLU A 102 23.93 2.29 11.95
C GLU A 102 23.21 1.30 12.88
N THR A 103 22.93 1.72 14.10
CA THR A 103 22.21 0.90 15.09
C THR A 103 20.74 1.32 15.17
N LEU A 104 19.88 0.40 15.60
CA LEU A 104 18.47 0.70 15.85
C LEU A 104 18.29 1.89 16.82
N ASP A 105 19.10 1.97 17.87
CA ASP A 105 19.05 3.08 18.84
C ASP A 105 19.34 4.43 18.17
N ALA A 106 20.33 4.51 17.28
CA ALA A 106 20.65 5.74 16.56
C ALA A 106 19.53 6.16 15.60
N VAL A 107 18.92 5.19 14.90
CA VAL A 107 17.79 5.44 13.99
C VAL A 107 16.58 5.98 14.76
N LEU A 108 16.23 5.34 15.88
CA LEU A 108 15.14 5.77 16.73
C LEU A 108 15.42 7.11 17.44
N ALA A 109 16.68 7.40 17.78
CA ALA A 109 17.08 8.70 18.32
C ALA A 109 16.88 9.83 17.29
N ASN A 110 17.18 9.56 16.01
CA ASN A 110 16.92 10.48 14.90
C ASN A 110 15.42 10.71 14.67
N ALA A 111 14.58 9.73 14.99
CA ALA A 111 13.12 9.86 15.00
C ALA A 111 12.60 10.69 16.19
N GLY A 112 13.47 11.15 17.09
CA GLY A 112 13.09 11.93 18.27
C GLY A 112 12.57 11.09 19.44
N ILE A 113 12.73 9.76 19.40
CA ILE A 113 12.21 8.87 20.44
C ILE A 113 13.10 8.93 21.68
N ALA A 114 12.48 9.11 22.85
CA ALA A 114 13.17 9.21 24.13
C ALA A 114 13.89 7.90 24.49
N ALA A 115 15.05 8.00 25.16
CA ALA A 115 15.90 6.84 25.44
C ALA A 115 15.20 5.65 26.15
N PRO A 116 14.30 5.86 27.14
CA PRO A 116 13.56 4.75 27.74
C PRO A 116 12.68 4.01 26.73
N ALA A 117 11.96 4.76 25.88
CA ALA A 117 11.11 4.19 24.84
C ALA A 117 11.92 3.46 23.77
N ARG A 118 13.12 3.95 23.42
CA ARG A 118 14.02 3.23 22.48
C ARG A 118 14.47 1.88 23.02
N ALA A 119 14.78 1.81 24.32
CA ALA A 119 15.14 0.55 24.96
C ALA A 119 13.96 -0.43 24.97
N GLU A 120 12.76 0.04 25.26
CA GLU A 120 11.53 -0.77 25.23
C GLU A 120 11.23 -1.28 23.82
N ILE A 121 11.32 -0.41 22.79
CA ILE A 121 11.18 -0.79 21.38
C ILE A 121 12.19 -1.89 21.01
N ALA A 122 13.45 -1.73 21.40
CA ALA A 122 14.49 -2.71 21.10
C ALA A 122 14.21 -4.07 21.77
N LEU A 123 13.72 -4.08 23.01
CA LEU A 123 13.32 -5.31 23.68
C LEU A 123 12.11 -5.96 23.01
N ALA A 124 11.11 -5.16 22.64
CA ALA A 124 9.88 -5.62 22.01
C ALA A 124 10.15 -6.27 20.64
N LEU A 125 10.85 -5.56 19.75
CA LEU A 125 11.26 -6.10 18.46
C LEU A 125 12.19 -7.32 18.61
N GLY A 126 13.02 -7.31 19.65
CA GLY A 126 13.93 -8.40 20.00
C GLY A 126 13.25 -9.73 20.34
N VAL A 127 11.95 -9.72 20.66
CA VAL A 127 11.16 -10.94 20.90
C VAL A 127 10.98 -11.73 19.61
N GLU A 128 10.69 -11.05 18.50
CA GLU A 128 10.39 -11.67 17.21
C GLU A 128 11.58 -11.65 16.23
N TYR A 129 12.53 -10.73 16.43
CA TYR A 129 13.64 -10.56 15.50
C TYR A 129 14.99 -10.36 16.22
N ASP A 130 15.99 -11.15 15.83
CA ASP A 130 17.36 -10.96 16.29
C ASP A 130 17.96 -9.68 15.70
N LEU A 131 17.99 -8.61 16.50
CA LEU A 131 18.50 -7.29 16.12
C LEU A 131 19.97 -7.31 15.66
N ARG A 132 20.75 -8.35 15.97
CA ARG A 132 22.12 -8.51 15.45
C ARG A 132 22.16 -8.81 13.96
N ARG A 133 21.03 -9.23 13.39
CA ARG A 133 20.84 -9.51 11.98
C ARG A 133 20.34 -8.30 11.20
N LEU A 134 20.17 -7.14 11.84
CA LEU A 134 19.83 -5.90 11.14
C LEU A 134 20.86 -5.63 10.02
N ARG A 135 20.35 -5.29 8.83
CA ARG A 135 21.15 -5.02 7.65
C ARG A 135 20.87 -3.62 7.13
N PRO A 136 21.83 -3.04 6.39
CA PRO A 136 21.55 -1.83 5.62
C PRO A 136 20.39 -2.08 4.66
N GLY A 137 19.45 -1.14 4.58
CA GLY A 137 18.27 -1.24 3.74
C GLY A 137 17.00 -1.73 4.45
N HIS A 138 17.10 -2.33 5.63
CA HIS A 138 15.91 -2.50 6.49
C HIS A 138 15.32 -1.13 6.82
N GLU A 139 14.00 -1.06 6.99
CA GLU A 139 13.29 0.21 7.19
C GLU A 139 12.58 0.21 8.55
N ILE A 140 12.72 1.32 9.27
CA ILE A 140 12.00 1.58 10.50
C ILE A 140 10.93 2.62 10.22
N THR A 141 9.69 2.30 10.54
CA THR A 141 8.58 3.24 10.60
C THR A 141 8.13 3.40 12.04
N VAL A 142 8.03 4.64 12.51
CA VAL A 142 7.54 4.98 13.83
C VAL A 142 6.32 5.85 13.68
N ILE A 143 5.22 5.43 14.30
CA ILE A 143 3.99 6.19 14.42
C ILE A 143 3.89 6.62 15.87
N SER A 144 3.99 7.93 16.11
CA SER A 144 3.94 8.53 17.44
C SER A 144 2.67 9.35 17.64
N ASN A 145 2.24 9.46 18.89
CA ASN A 145 1.25 10.45 19.29
C ASN A 145 1.84 11.87 19.21
N ALA A 146 0.98 12.89 19.32
CA ALA A 146 1.39 14.29 19.30
C ALA A 146 2.38 14.69 20.42
N ASP A 147 2.45 13.91 21.50
CA ASP A 147 3.40 14.10 22.61
C ASP A 147 4.78 13.44 22.36
N GLY A 148 4.95 12.76 21.22
CA GLY A 148 6.16 12.04 20.84
C GLY A 148 6.25 10.61 21.37
N SER A 149 5.27 10.15 22.16
CA SER A 149 5.21 8.74 22.60
C SER A 149 4.93 7.82 21.41
N PRO A 150 5.67 6.69 21.26
CA PRO A 150 5.41 5.76 20.18
C PRO A 150 4.06 5.07 20.41
N LYS A 151 3.21 5.03 19.39
CA LYS A 151 1.97 4.25 19.33
C LYS A 151 2.21 2.93 18.59
N ARG A 152 3.04 2.96 17.55
CA ARG A 152 3.43 1.79 16.77
C ARG A 152 4.83 1.94 16.22
N VAL A 153 5.59 0.85 16.19
CA VAL A 153 6.86 0.76 15.49
C VAL A 153 6.84 -0.45 14.57
N GLU A 154 7.26 -0.26 13.33
CA GLU A 154 7.38 -1.32 12.33
C GLU A 154 8.83 -1.40 11.86
N LEU A 155 9.38 -2.61 11.88
CA LEU A 155 10.64 -2.96 11.24
C LEU A 155 10.35 -3.79 9.99
N ALA A 156 10.52 -3.20 8.82
CA ALA A 156 10.48 -3.92 7.55
C ALA A 156 11.84 -4.53 7.25
N ILE A 157 11.85 -5.84 7.01
CA ILE A 157 13.03 -6.64 6.66
C ILE A 157 12.92 -7.14 5.23
N ASP A 158 13.81 -8.06 4.86
CA ASP A 158 13.81 -8.71 3.54
C ASP A 158 12.48 -9.41 3.22
N ASP A 159 12.24 -9.61 1.92
CA ASP A 159 11.08 -10.32 1.37
C ASP A 159 9.71 -9.74 1.77
N GLY A 160 9.65 -8.50 2.26
CA GLY A 160 8.41 -7.79 2.62
C GLY A 160 7.84 -8.15 3.99
N VAL A 161 8.56 -8.94 4.79
CA VAL A 161 8.19 -9.25 6.17
C VAL A 161 8.31 -8.01 7.03
N ARG A 162 7.32 -7.76 7.90
CA ARG A 162 7.33 -6.66 8.86
C ARG A 162 7.17 -7.18 10.28
N ILE A 163 7.97 -6.65 11.20
CA ILE A 163 7.78 -6.88 12.64
C ILE A 163 7.11 -5.62 13.20
N GLU A 164 5.88 -5.77 13.67
CA GLU A 164 5.08 -4.67 14.20
C GLU A 164 5.02 -4.77 15.73
N THR A 165 5.35 -3.68 16.41
CA THR A 165 5.14 -3.48 17.84
C THR A 165 4.10 -2.39 18.05
N VAL A 166 3.02 -2.70 18.77
CA VAL A 166 1.95 -1.77 19.13
C VAL A 166 2.01 -1.45 20.62
N PHE A 167 1.99 -0.14 20.92
CA PHE A 167 2.02 0.40 22.28
C PHE A 167 0.59 0.81 22.67
N GLY A 168 0.01 0.09 23.63
CA GLY A 168 -1.34 0.33 24.13
C GLY A 168 -1.46 -0.04 25.61
N GLU A 169 -2.59 -0.62 26.02
CA GLU A 169 -2.73 -1.17 27.38
C GLU A 169 -1.72 -2.29 27.64
N GLU A 170 -1.47 -3.10 26.62
CA GLU A 170 -0.41 -4.11 26.59
C GLU A 170 0.53 -3.84 25.41
N LEU A 171 1.81 -4.16 25.62
CA LEU A 171 2.83 -4.12 24.58
C LEU A 171 2.75 -5.41 23.76
N LEU A 172 2.35 -5.30 22.50
CA LEU A 172 2.18 -6.43 21.59
C LEU A 172 3.17 -6.35 20.44
N THR A 173 3.93 -7.41 20.20
CA THR A 173 4.79 -7.55 19.01
C THR A 173 4.37 -8.76 18.19
N ARG A 174 4.35 -8.62 16.87
CA ARG A 174 3.99 -9.70 15.95
C ARG A 174 4.75 -9.58 14.63
N VAL A 175 4.89 -10.72 13.97
CA VAL A 175 5.39 -10.80 12.59
C VAL A 175 4.21 -10.75 11.62
N LEU A 176 4.32 -9.87 10.64
CA LEU A 176 3.40 -9.72 9.51
C LEU A 176 4.12 -10.21 8.25
N GLU A 177 3.73 -11.38 7.77
CA GLU A 177 4.19 -11.90 6.49
C GLU A 177 3.41 -11.22 5.35
N PRO A 178 4.05 -10.87 4.22
CA PRO A 178 3.34 -10.35 3.07
C PRO A 178 2.52 -11.46 2.41
N ASP A 179 1.45 -11.08 1.73
CA ASP A 179 0.69 -11.99 0.87
C ASP A 179 1.40 -12.08 -0.49
N PRO A 180 2.04 -13.22 -0.84
CA PRO A 180 2.81 -13.31 -2.07
C PRO A 180 1.89 -13.53 -3.27
N GLU A 181 2.10 -12.73 -4.31
CA GLU A 181 1.48 -13.00 -5.61
C GLU A 181 2.26 -14.09 -6.34
N VAL A 182 1.59 -15.22 -6.64
CA VAL A 182 2.18 -16.33 -7.40
C VAL A 182 1.87 -16.15 -8.88
N VAL A 183 2.90 -15.88 -9.68
CA VAL A 183 2.77 -15.74 -11.14
C VAL A 183 3.30 -17.00 -11.83
N ILE A 184 2.50 -17.57 -12.73
CA ILE A 184 2.90 -18.72 -13.54
C ILE A 184 3.55 -18.21 -14.83
N PHE A 185 4.78 -18.64 -15.08
CA PHE A 185 5.52 -18.37 -16.30
C PHE A 185 5.57 -19.61 -17.19
N ALA A 186 5.41 -19.41 -18.49
CA ALA A 186 5.62 -20.42 -19.50
C ALA A 186 6.64 -19.90 -20.53
N SER A 187 7.65 -20.70 -20.85
CA SER A 187 8.61 -20.35 -21.89
C SER A 187 9.11 -21.59 -22.61
N GLU A 188 9.55 -21.37 -23.84
CA GLU A 188 10.14 -22.39 -24.69
C GLU A 188 11.62 -22.07 -24.91
N ALA A 189 12.47 -23.08 -24.75
CA ALA A 189 13.91 -22.99 -25.02
C ALA A 189 14.30 -24.04 -26.06
N VAL A 190 15.13 -23.63 -27.02
CA VAL A 190 15.72 -24.55 -28.00
C VAL A 190 17.18 -24.75 -27.63
N VAL A 191 17.56 -26.01 -27.42
CA VAL A 191 18.91 -26.41 -27.03
C VAL A 191 19.77 -26.45 -28.28
N GLU A 192 20.73 -25.53 -28.41
CA GLU A 192 21.70 -25.55 -29.51
C GLU A 192 23.01 -26.23 -29.09
N SER A 193 23.49 -25.94 -27.88
CA SER A 193 24.78 -26.42 -27.37
C SER A 193 24.69 -27.00 -25.95
N SER A 194 23.91 -26.37 -25.07
CA SER A 194 23.65 -26.87 -23.72
C SER A 194 22.31 -26.34 -23.20
N ILE A 195 21.75 -27.04 -22.21
CA ILE A 195 20.52 -26.61 -21.53
C ILE A 195 20.74 -25.25 -20.86
N SER A 196 21.84 -25.04 -20.13
CA SER A 196 22.11 -23.77 -19.46
C SER A 196 22.18 -22.59 -20.43
N ALA A 197 22.81 -22.77 -21.61
CA ALA A 197 22.86 -21.74 -22.65
C ALA A 197 21.48 -21.47 -23.26
N ALA A 198 20.67 -22.51 -23.45
CA ALA A 198 19.30 -22.38 -23.95
C ALA A 198 18.39 -21.62 -22.98
N LEU A 199 18.51 -21.90 -21.68
CA LEU A 199 17.76 -21.21 -20.64
C LEU A 199 18.15 -19.72 -20.55
N ASP A 200 19.44 -19.40 -20.58
CA ASP A 200 19.91 -18.01 -20.55
C ASP A 200 19.42 -17.21 -21.78
N LYS A 201 19.49 -17.82 -22.97
CA LYS A 201 18.95 -17.24 -24.21
C LYS A 201 17.44 -16.98 -24.12
N ALA A 202 16.69 -17.90 -23.50
CA ALA A 202 15.24 -17.79 -23.30
C ALA A 202 14.85 -16.97 -22.06
N LYS A 203 15.80 -16.35 -21.35
CA LYS A 203 15.59 -15.61 -20.09
C LYS A 203 14.90 -16.43 -19.00
N ILE A 204 15.15 -17.74 -18.99
CA ILE A 204 14.68 -18.68 -17.99
C ILE A 204 15.75 -18.80 -16.89
N PRO A 205 15.38 -18.85 -15.60
CA PRO A 205 16.34 -18.97 -14.50
C PRO A 205 17.32 -20.13 -14.67
N ALA A 206 18.63 -19.83 -14.56
CA ALA A 206 19.70 -20.80 -14.77
C ALA A 206 19.65 -21.99 -13.81
N ARG A 207 19.06 -21.83 -12.61
CA ARG A 207 18.88 -22.90 -11.61
C ARG A 207 18.13 -24.10 -12.20
N PHE A 208 17.21 -23.86 -13.13
CA PHE A 208 16.43 -24.95 -13.73
C PHE A 208 17.27 -25.93 -14.55
N ALA A 209 18.48 -25.56 -15.01
CA ALA A 209 19.38 -26.54 -15.62
C ALA A 209 19.79 -27.64 -14.63
N VAL A 210 20.02 -27.27 -13.37
CA VAL A 210 20.35 -28.20 -12.29
C VAL A 210 19.12 -29.03 -11.94
N ASP A 211 17.96 -28.38 -11.79
CA ASP A 211 16.71 -29.06 -11.44
C ASP A 211 16.30 -30.07 -12.53
N LEU A 212 16.42 -29.70 -13.81
CA LEU A 212 16.17 -30.61 -14.93
C LEU A 212 17.13 -31.81 -14.93
N ALA A 213 18.42 -31.58 -14.67
CA ALA A 213 19.40 -32.66 -14.57
C ALA A 213 19.09 -33.61 -13.41
N GLN A 214 18.59 -33.10 -12.28
CA GLN A 214 18.18 -33.93 -11.15
C GLN A 214 16.88 -34.70 -11.45
N MET A 215 15.88 -34.03 -12.02
CA MET A 215 14.57 -34.63 -12.33
C MET A 215 14.64 -35.67 -13.45
N LEU A 216 15.48 -35.45 -14.46
CA LEU A 216 15.51 -36.25 -15.69
C LEU A 216 16.80 -37.05 -15.86
N GLY A 217 17.81 -36.87 -15.01
CA GLY A 217 19.12 -37.52 -15.15
C GLY A 217 19.09 -39.05 -15.04
N GLY A 218 18.04 -39.62 -14.44
CA GLY A 218 17.81 -41.07 -14.44
C GLY A 218 17.26 -41.62 -15.76
N THR A 219 16.74 -40.76 -16.64
CA THR A 219 16.10 -41.14 -17.91
C THR A 219 16.89 -40.67 -19.11
N ILE A 220 17.46 -39.45 -19.05
CA ILE A 220 18.17 -38.80 -20.16
C ILE A 220 19.53 -38.33 -19.65
N ASN A 221 20.60 -38.77 -20.29
CA ASN A 221 21.91 -38.19 -20.08
C ASN A 221 22.13 -37.00 -21.01
N PHE A 222 21.77 -35.80 -20.54
CA PHE A 222 21.87 -34.57 -21.34
C PHE A 222 23.26 -34.32 -21.94
N ARG A 223 24.35 -34.80 -21.31
CA ARG A 223 25.69 -34.60 -21.86
C ARG A 223 25.99 -35.47 -23.09
N ARG A 224 25.31 -36.62 -23.21
CA ARG A 224 25.55 -37.60 -24.27
C ARG A 224 24.43 -37.66 -25.30
N GLU A 225 23.22 -37.28 -24.90
CA GLU A 225 22.01 -37.48 -25.70
C GLU A 225 21.50 -36.19 -26.35
N LEU A 226 22.01 -35.02 -25.96
CA LEU A 226 21.70 -33.77 -26.67
C LEU A 226 22.51 -33.69 -27.95
N SER A 227 21.79 -33.61 -29.07
CA SER A 227 22.33 -33.46 -30.43
C SER A 227 22.18 -32.03 -30.96
N GLY A 228 21.41 -31.18 -30.28
CA GLY A 228 21.09 -29.83 -30.71
C GLY A 228 19.79 -29.78 -31.54
N GLY A 229 19.05 -28.69 -31.39
CA GLY A 229 17.72 -28.48 -31.95
C GLY A 229 16.56 -28.97 -31.06
N GLU A 230 16.84 -29.61 -29.93
CA GLU A 230 15.79 -30.06 -29.01
C GLU A 230 15.01 -28.88 -28.45
N ARG A 231 13.69 -29.03 -28.37
CA ARG A 231 12.78 -28.02 -27.85
C ARG A 231 12.28 -28.43 -26.49
N MET A 232 12.40 -27.51 -25.53
CA MET A 232 11.96 -27.67 -24.16
C MET A 232 10.88 -26.63 -23.87
N ARG A 233 9.79 -27.05 -23.24
CA ARG A 233 8.74 -26.15 -22.76
C ARG A 233 8.70 -26.26 -21.24
N LEU A 234 8.90 -25.14 -20.57
CA LEU A 234 8.93 -25.05 -19.13
C LEU A 234 7.74 -24.24 -18.66
N LEU A 235 7.10 -24.74 -17.61
CA LEU A 235 6.09 -24.03 -16.83
C LEU A 235 6.63 -23.94 -15.40
N TRP A 236 6.68 -22.75 -14.82
CA TRP A 236 7.17 -22.55 -13.46
C TRP A 236 6.43 -21.41 -12.76
N ARG A 237 6.66 -21.32 -11.46
CA ARG A 237 6.23 -20.22 -10.59
C ARG A 237 7.38 -19.79 -9.70
#